data_AF-K0FXU9-F1
#
_entry.id   AF-K0FXU9-F1
#
_cell.length_a   1.000
_cell.length_b   1.000
_cell.length_c   1.000
_cell.angle_alpha   90.00
_cell.angle_beta   90.00
_cell.angle_gamma   90.00
#
_symmetry.space_group_name_H-M   'P 1'
#
loop_
_entity.id
_entity.type
_entity.pdbx_description
1 polymer ?
#
loop_
_entity_poly.entity_id
_entity_poly.type
_entity_poly.pdbx_seq_one_letter_code
_entity_poly.pdbx_strand_id
1 'polypeptide(L)'
;MSKGKIGLFSLTALVLSSMIGSGIFSLPQNMAEVAGAQALLIGWLITGVGIIFLGLSFFFLSRIKPELEGGIYTYAREGFGDFIGGVSAWGYWLCTAIGSVGYLVVAFEGLGTFVDSENHIIFGQGNTVASILGASAIVWLVHHLIARGIREAAFVNLVATIVKTLPLFLFIGLAIWFFSPEQFIQDFNGSKLGESTLEQVKGTMLITLWVFVGVEGASVLSAHAKKKSDVGLATILGILITLVLYVSITVLSLGILPREVIAEMPNPSMAGLMEQMMGAGGKIIITFCLIVSVLASYMSWTMFSSEIPYQAAKTKVFPKLLNRTNINGTPIAGLWLTNITIQISLLLVLFTGKGYSMLIQLSTTMILVPYFLVGAYLFKVAIKQNEAWYIKLTGAMASIYGLWIVYAAGLDYLLLSVVLYMPGVLLFFHARYKNTGKLQLTKSELLLLAIILLLFVGAIYTLITQ
;
A
#
# COMPACT_ATOMS: atom_id res chain seq x y z
N MET A 1 25.42 -5.24 25.68
CA MET A 1 24.50 -5.34 24.51
C MET A 1 25.19 -4.70 23.31
N SER A 2 25.79 -5.49 22.41
CA SER A 2 26.45 -4.93 21.22
C SER A 2 25.41 -4.44 20.19
N LYS A 3 25.71 -3.33 19.52
CA LYS A 3 24.80 -2.51 18.70
C LYS A 3 24.05 -3.36 17.66
N GLY A 4 22.74 -3.48 17.88
CA GLY A 4 21.81 -4.41 17.25
C GLY A 4 21.71 -4.29 15.73
N LYS A 5 22.15 -5.33 15.03
CA LYS A 5 21.83 -5.55 13.61
C LYS A 5 20.68 -6.56 13.51
N ILE A 6 19.76 -6.33 12.58
CA ILE A 6 18.54 -7.15 12.42
C ILE A 6 18.85 -8.44 11.63
N GLY A 7 18.50 -9.61 12.18
CA GLY A 7 18.69 -10.91 11.49
C GLY A 7 17.56 -11.26 10.52
N LEU A 8 17.76 -12.28 9.67
CA LEU A 8 16.81 -12.70 8.63
C LEU A 8 15.38 -12.89 9.16
N PHE A 9 15.19 -13.64 10.25
CA PHE A 9 13.85 -13.89 10.83
C PHE A 9 13.13 -12.58 11.20
N SER A 10 13.85 -11.67 11.87
CA SER A 10 13.30 -10.37 12.23
C SER A 10 13.03 -9.50 11.00
N LEU A 11 13.88 -9.55 9.97
CA LEU A 11 13.63 -8.87 8.69
C LEU A 11 12.38 -9.42 8.01
N THR A 12 12.19 -10.74 7.97
CA THR A 12 10.99 -11.37 7.40
C THR A 12 9.75 -10.96 8.20
N ALA A 13 9.82 -10.99 9.53
CA ALA A 13 8.71 -10.53 10.38
C ALA A 13 8.36 -9.06 10.16
N LEU A 14 9.36 -8.19 9.97
CA LEU A 14 9.14 -6.78 9.62
C LEU A 14 8.43 -6.63 8.26
N VAL A 15 8.85 -7.39 7.25
CA VAL A 15 8.21 -7.41 5.92
C VAL A 15 6.78 -7.92 6.00
N LEU A 16 6.54 -8.99 6.75
CA LEU A 16 5.18 -9.49 6.99
C LEU A 16 4.33 -8.43 7.67
N SER A 17 4.88 -7.75 8.68
CA SER A 17 4.15 -6.70 9.40
C SER A 17 3.80 -5.50 8.54
N SER A 18 4.65 -5.13 7.57
CA SER A 18 4.41 -3.98 6.69
C SER A 18 3.35 -4.28 5.64
N MET A 19 3.26 -5.52 5.14
CA MET A 19 2.24 -5.97 4.19
C MET A 19 0.91 -6.32 4.90
N ILE A 20 0.97 -6.97 6.06
CA ILE A 20 -0.21 -7.33 6.88
C ILE A 20 -0.67 -6.09 7.67
N GLY A 21 -1.41 -5.23 6.97
CA GLY A 21 -2.13 -4.08 7.52
C GLY A 21 -3.64 -4.32 7.63
N SER A 22 -4.45 -3.31 7.29
CA SER A 22 -5.91 -3.45 7.22
C SER A 22 -6.41 -4.29 6.05
N GLY A 23 -5.67 -4.29 4.94
CA GLY A 23 -6.12 -4.85 3.66
C GLY A 23 -6.61 -6.28 3.74
N ILE A 24 -5.91 -7.12 4.51
CA ILE A 24 -6.21 -8.54 4.65
C ILE A 24 -7.58 -8.82 5.28
N PHE A 25 -8.04 -7.97 6.21
CA PHE A 25 -9.27 -8.20 6.97
C PHE A 25 -10.53 -7.83 6.18
N SER A 26 -10.38 -6.91 5.22
CA SER A 26 -11.41 -6.49 4.26
C SER A 26 -11.32 -7.24 2.93
N LEU A 27 -10.29 -8.06 2.74
CA LEU A 27 -9.98 -8.69 1.47
C LEU A 27 -11.10 -9.57 0.91
N PRO A 28 -11.83 -10.36 1.72
CA PRO A 28 -12.95 -11.14 1.21
C PRO A 28 -14.04 -10.28 0.54
N GLN A 29 -14.49 -9.20 1.18
CA GLN A 29 -15.54 -8.33 0.64
C GLN A 29 -15.06 -7.59 -0.61
N ASN A 30 -13.89 -6.94 -0.54
CA ASN A 30 -13.36 -6.19 -1.67
C ASN A 30 -13.23 -7.07 -2.94
N MET A 31 -12.78 -8.32 -2.78
CA MET A 31 -12.63 -9.24 -3.91
C MET A 31 -13.98 -9.78 -4.39
N ALA A 32 -14.92 -10.08 -3.48
CA ALA A 32 -16.25 -10.58 -3.83
C ALA A 32 -17.11 -9.52 -4.52
N GLU A 33 -16.87 -8.23 -4.27
CA GLU A 33 -17.56 -7.11 -4.91
C GLU A 33 -17.29 -7.06 -6.42
N VAL A 34 -16.08 -7.46 -6.86
CA VAL A 34 -15.64 -7.27 -8.26
C VAL A 34 -15.37 -8.57 -9.02
N ALA A 35 -15.30 -9.73 -8.35
CA ALA A 35 -14.91 -10.97 -9.00
C ALA A 35 -15.59 -12.24 -8.43
N GLY A 36 -15.97 -13.13 -9.33
CA GLY A 36 -16.23 -14.54 -9.03
C GLY A 36 -14.93 -15.34 -8.81
N ALA A 37 -15.07 -16.60 -8.42
CA ALA A 37 -13.93 -17.45 -8.06
C ALA A 37 -12.89 -17.60 -9.19
N GLN A 38 -13.33 -17.74 -10.44
CA GLN A 38 -12.47 -17.87 -11.62
C GLN A 38 -11.57 -16.64 -11.79
N ALA A 39 -12.18 -15.46 -11.84
CA ALA A 39 -11.45 -14.20 -12.02
C ALA A 39 -10.56 -13.90 -10.81
N LEU A 40 -11.01 -14.24 -9.59
CA LEU A 40 -10.24 -14.11 -8.36
C LEU A 40 -8.95 -14.95 -8.41
N LEU A 41 -9.02 -16.21 -8.85
CA LEU A 41 -7.86 -17.10 -8.98
C LEU A 41 -6.87 -16.59 -10.03
N ILE A 42 -7.38 -16.14 -11.18
CA ILE A 42 -6.55 -15.54 -12.25
C ILE A 42 -5.89 -14.26 -11.75
N GLY A 43 -6.63 -13.40 -11.04
CA GLY A 43 -6.12 -12.18 -10.45
C GLY A 43 -4.96 -12.45 -9.48
N TRP A 44 -5.14 -13.40 -8.56
CA TRP A 44 -4.06 -13.82 -7.67
C TRP A 44 -2.85 -14.41 -8.37
N LEU A 45 -3.06 -15.17 -9.45
CA LEU A 45 -1.95 -15.69 -10.25
C LEU A 45 -1.14 -14.54 -10.88
N ILE A 46 -1.81 -13.58 -11.49
CA ILE A 46 -1.16 -12.41 -12.13
C ILE A 46 -0.42 -11.59 -11.09
N THR A 47 -1.09 -11.21 -9.99
CA THR A 47 -0.49 -10.43 -8.90
C THR A 47 0.64 -11.20 -8.22
N GLY A 48 0.46 -12.49 -7.92
CA GLY A 48 1.47 -13.33 -7.29
C GLY A 48 2.74 -13.43 -8.11
N VAL A 49 2.62 -13.72 -9.41
CA VAL A 49 3.78 -13.75 -10.32
C VAL A 49 4.41 -12.36 -10.42
N GLY A 50 3.61 -11.32 -10.62
CA GLY A 50 4.08 -9.95 -10.76
C GLY A 50 4.83 -9.42 -9.54
N ILE A 51 4.28 -9.62 -8.34
CA ILE A 51 4.87 -9.14 -7.10
C ILE A 51 6.13 -9.93 -6.72
N ILE A 52 6.22 -11.22 -7.05
CA ILE A 52 7.45 -11.99 -6.90
C ILE A 52 8.56 -11.38 -7.77
N PHE A 53 8.28 -11.05 -9.03
CA PHE A 53 9.25 -10.37 -9.90
C PHE A 53 9.62 -8.96 -9.41
N LEU A 54 8.67 -8.22 -8.84
CA LEU A 54 8.96 -6.93 -8.20
C LEU A 54 9.85 -7.10 -6.96
N GLY A 55 9.57 -8.08 -6.10
CA GLY A 55 10.38 -8.44 -4.94
C GLY A 55 11.79 -8.87 -5.32
N LEU A 56 11.91 -9.71 -6.35
CA LEU A 56 13.20 -10.07 -6.94
C LEU A 56 13.92 -8.85 -7.53
N SER A 57 13.18 -7.87 -8.02
CA SER A 57 13.79 -6.63 -8.52
C SER A 57 14.48 -5.85 -7.40
N PHE A 58 13.83 -5.71 -6.23
CA PHE A 58 14.47 -5.15 -5.05
C PHE A 58 15.68 -5.97 -4.59
N PHE A 59 15.57 -7.30 -4.63
CA PHE A 59 16.68 -8.20 -4.27
C PHE A 59 17.91 -7.98 -5.17
N PHE A 60 17.75 -8.00 -6.50
CA PHE A 60 18.89 -7.82 -7.41
C PHE A 60 19.45 -6.41 -7.35
N LEU A 61 18.60 -5.38 -7.30
CA LEU A 61 19.05 -3.99 -7.17
C LEU A 61 19.87 -3.77 -5.89
N SER A 62 19.47 -4.35 -4.77
CA SER A 62 20.23 -4.26 -3.50
C SER A 62 21.65 -4.84 -3.58
N ARG A 63 21.92 -5.72 -4.56
CA ARG A 63 23.23 -6.37 -4.77
C ARG A 63 24.05 -5.70 -5.86
N ILE A 64 23.40 -5.30 -6.96
CA ILE A 64 24.05 -4.63 -8.09
C ILE A 64 24.34 -3.16 -7.74
N LYS A 65 23.48 -2.56 -6.92
CA LYS A 65 23.49 -1.15 -6.52
C LYS A 65 23.43 -0.95 -5.01
N PRO A 66 24.37 -1.53 -4.23
CA PRO A 66 24.36 -1.47 -2.77
C PRO A 66 24.59 -0.07 -2.19
N GLU A 67 25.05 0.89 -3.01
CA GLU A 67 25.24 2.30 -2.70
C GLU A 67 23.94 3.12 -2.73
N LEU A 68 22.88 2.60 -3.36
CA LEU A 68 21.61 3.30 -3.50
C LEU A 68 20.75 3.10 -2.25
N GLU A 69 20.86 4.04 -1.33
CA GLU A 69 20.03 4.13 -0.13
C GLU A 69 18.72 4.88 -0.45
N GLY A 70 17.61 4.59 0.26
CA GLY A 70 16.34 5.31 0.09
C GLY A 70 15.27 4.61 -0.77
N GLY A 71 15.49 3.35 -1.17
CA GLY A 71 14.44 2.49 -1.74
C GLY A 71 13.92 2.95 -3.11
N ILE A 72 12.59 2.87 -3.30
CA ILE A 72 11.87 3.03 -4.57
C ILE A 72 12.23 4.35 -5.30
N TYR A 73 12.28 5.45 -4.54
CA TYR A 73 12.58 6.78 -5.08
C TYR A 73 13.98 6.85 -5.72
N THR A 74 14.99 6.33 -5.03
CA THR A 74 16.38 6.43 -5.47
C THR A 74 16.60 5.67 -6.77
N TYR A 75 15.98 4.49 -6.92
CA TYR A 75 16.03 3.72 -8.17
C TYR A 75 15.41 4.48 -9.36
N ALA A 76 14.25 5.11 -9.15
CA ALA A 76 13.62 5.93 -10.18
C ALA A 76 14.50 7.13 -10.60
N ARG A 77 15.09 7.82 -9.62
CA ARG A 77 15.98 8.97 -9.88
C ARG A 77 17.24 8.56 -10.64
N GLU A 78 17.95 7.54 -10.18
CA GLU A 78 19.18 7.07 -10.82
C GLU A 78 18.93 6.46 -12.21
N GLY A 79 17.75 5.86 -12.40
CA GLY A 79 17.34 5.32 -13.69
C GLY A 79 16.98 6.39 -14.70
N PHE A 80 16.25 7.43 -14.28
CA PHE A 80 15.47 8.26 -15.20
C PHE A 80 15.58 9.78 -14.95
N GLY A 81 16.39 10.21 -14.00
CA GLY A 81 16.67 11.61 -13.71
C GLY A 81 15.82 12.22 -12.59
N ASP A 82 16.15 13.46 -12.22
CA ASP A 82 15.59 14.14 -11.05
C ASP A 82 14.06 14.33 -11.13
N PHE A 83 13.51 14.65 -12.31
CA PHE A 83 12.06 14.87 -12.47
C PHE A 83 11.25 13.60 -12.25
N ILE A 84 11.62 12.50 -12.91
CA ILE A 84 10.95 11.19 -12.75
C ILE A 84 11.17 10.66 -11.32
N GLY A 85 12.36 10.89 -10.76
CA GLY A 85 12.60 10.68 -9.34
C GLY A 85 11.62 11.46 -8.46
N GLY A 86 11.42 12.75 -8.71
CA GLY A 86 10.49 13.60 -7.96
C GLY A 86 9.04 13.15 -8.05
N VAL A 87 8.57 12.77 -9.24
CA VAL A 87 7.24 12.17 -9.44
C VAL A 87 7.13 10.86 -8.64
N SER A 88 8.13 9.99 -8.70
CA SER A 88 8.15 8.73 -7.95
C SER A 88 8.14 8.96 -6.43
N ALA A 89 8.93 9.90 -5.90
CA ALA A 89 8.90 10.26 -4.48
C ALA A 89 7.53 10.79 -4.05
N TRP A 90 6.92 11.63 -4.87
CA TRP A 90 5.60 12.20 -4.58
C TRP A 90 4.52 11.11 -4.56
N GLY A 91 4.48 10.27 -5.59
CA GLY A 91 3.52 9.15 -5.68
C GLY A 91 3.68 8.18 -4.52
N TYR A 92 4.92 7.82 -4.19
CA TYR A 92 5.17 6.94 -3.05
C TYR A 92 4.73 7.59 -1.73
N TRP A 93 5.14 8.83 -1.47
CA TRP A 93 4.75 9.55 -0.26
C TRP A 93 3.22 9.69 -0.15
N LEU A 94 2.54 10.06 -1.23
CA LEU A 94 1.09 10.25 -1.22
C LEU A 94 0.34 8.93 -1.04
N CYS A 95 0.83 7.82 -1.64
CA CYS A 95 0.36 6.47 -1.32
C CYS A 95 0.45 6.22 0.19
N THR A 96 1.60 6.45 0.81
CA THR A 96 1.74 6.20 2.25
C THR A 96 0.82 7.07 3.11
N ALA A 97 0.62 8.34 2.72
CA ALA A 97 -0.24 9.27 3.45
C ALA A 97 -1.72 8.87 3.32
N ILE A 98 -2.22 8.65 2.11
CA ILE A 98 -3.63 8.25 1.87
C ILE A 98 -3.90 6.85 2.45
N GLY A 99 -2.98 5.91 2.28
CA GLY A 99 -3.10 4.57 2.87
C GLY A 99 -3.22 4.61 4.40
N SER A 100 -2.50 5.52 5.06
CA SER A 100 -2.60 5.74 6.51
C SER A 100 -3.95 6.30 6.94
N VAL A 101 -4.65 7.04 6.07
CA VAL A 101 -6.04 7.47 6.31
C VAL A 101 -6.98 6.25 6.28
N GLY A 102 -6.80 5.36 5.30
CA GLY A 102 -7.57 4.12 5.18
C GLY A 102 -7.47 3.24 6.43
N TYR A 103 -6.28 3.15 7.03
CA TYR A 103 -6.07 2.52 8.34
C TYR A 103 -6.94 3.11 9.44
N LEU A 104 -6.97 4.42 9.60
CA LEU A 104 -7.79 5.02 10.66
C LEU A 104 -9.28 4.82 10.38
N VAL A 105 -9.73 5.01 9.13
CA VAL A 105 -11.13 4.84 8.74
C VAL A 105 -11.62 3.42 9.02
N VAL A 106 -10.90 2.39 8.58
CA VAL A 106 -11.32 0.99 8.79
C VAL A 106 -11.24 0.54 10.24
N ALA A 107 -10.35 1.15 11.06
CA ALA A 107 -10.33 0.88 12.49
C ALA A 107 -11.61 1.38 13.19
N PHE A 108 -12.10 2.57 12.81
CA PHE A 108 -13.35 3.10 13.34
C PHE A 108 -14.58 2.41 12.74
N GLU A 109 -14.55 2.03 11.46
CA GLU A 109 -15.59 1.17 10.87
C GLU A 109 -15.70 -0.17 11.62
N GLY A 110 -14.56 -0.80 11.93
CA GLY A 110 -14.49 -1.99 12.77
C GLY A 110 -15.10 -1.79 14.15
N LEU A 111 -14.81 -0.67 14.83
CA LEU A 111 -15.45 -0.33 16.10
C LEU A 111 -16.97 -0.15 15.96
N GLY A 112 -17.42 0.45 14.85
CA GLY A 112 -18.82 0.59 14.48
C GLY A 112 -19.58 -0.73 14.51
N THR A 113 -18.93 -1.86 14.16
CA THR A 113 -19.58 -3.17 14.16
C THR A 113 -20.12 -3.62 15.54
N PHE A 114 -19.70 -3.00 16.64
CA PHE A 114 -20.20 -3.31 18.00
C PHE A 114 -21.18 -2.29 18.56
N VAL A 115 -21.14 -1.04 18.07
CA VAL A 115 -21.89 0.07 18.67
C VAL A 115 -22.95 0.65 17.74
N ASP A 116 -22.78 0.51 16.43
CA ASP A 116 -23.72 1.00 15.45
C ASP A 116 -24.89 0.04 15.31
N SER A 117 -26.08 0.61 15.12
CA SER A 117 -27.34 -0.08 14.86
C SER A 117 -28.16 0.72 13.85
N GLU A 118 -29.22 0.14 13.29
CA GLU A 118 -30.08 0.81 12.29
C GLU A 118 -30.59 2.18 12.75
N ASN A 119 -30.84 2.35 14.06
CA ASN A 119 -31.38 3.59 14.62
C ASN A 119 -30.31 4.50 15.25
N HIS A 120 -29.06 4.04 15.36
CA HIS A 120 -28.00 4.78 16.03
C HIS A 120 -26.65 4.48 15.39
N ILE A 121 -26.14 5.42 14.60
CA ILE A 121 -24.85 5.32 13.92
C ILE A 121 -23.87 6.30 14.58
N ILE A 122 -22.87 5.75 15.26
CA ILE A 122 -21.78 6.50 15.89
C ILE A 122 -20.60 6.58 14.91
N PHE A 123 -20.11 5.45 14.40
CA PHE A 123 -18.87 5.39 13.62
C PHE A 123 -19.08 5.22 12.11
N GLY A 124 -20.19 4.60 11.70
CA GLY A 124 -20.54 4.34 10.31
C GLY A 124 -19.44 3.56 9.59
N GLN A 125 -19.18 3.93 8.33
CA GLN A 125 -18.06 3.39 7.54
C GLN A 125 -16.72 4.07 7.90
N GLY A 126 -16.53 4.44 9.16
CA GLY A 126 -15.39 5.24 9.62
C GLY A 126 -15.40 6.69 9.11
N ASN A 127 -16.54 7.17 8.59
CA ASN A 127 -16.69 8.44 7.90
C ASN A 127 -17.57 9.46 8.65
N THR A 128 -18.00 9.15 9.87
CA THR A 128 -18.81 10.05 10.70
C THR A 128 -17.95 11.08 11.45
N VAL A 129 -18.57 12.11 12.01
CA VAL A 129 -17.88 13.12 12.85
C VAL A 129 -17.14 12.45 14.02
N ALA A 130 -17.76 11.47 14.69
CA ALA A 130 -17.13 10.77 15.81
C ALA A 130 -15.89 9.98 15.38
N SER A 131 -15.97 9.26 14.25
CA SER A 131 -14.84 8.55 13.65
C SER A 131 -13.69 9.48 13.32
N ILE A 132 -13.98 10.62 12.69
CA ILE A 132 -12.96 11.58 12.28
C ILE A 132 -12.33 12.30 13.48
N LEU A 133 -13.09 12.62 14.52
CA LEU A 133 -12.53 13.17 15.77
C LEU A 133 -11.61 12.16 16.45
N GLY A 134 -12.03 10.89 16.57
CA GLY A 134 -11.22 9.82 17.13
C GLY A 134 -9.95 9.56 16.32
N ALA A 135 -10.07 9.47 15.00
CA ALA A 135 -8.94 9.33 14.08
C ALA A 135 -7.97 10.49 14.21
N SER A 136 -8.47 11.72 14.24
CA SER A 136 -7.66 12.94 14.42
C SER A 136 -6.89 12.92 15.75
N ALA A 137 -7.53 12.49 16.84
CA ALA A 137 -6.86 12.34 18.12
C ALA A 137 -5.67 11.35 18.04
N ILE A 138 -5.84 10.23 17.33
CA ILE A 138 -4.77 9.25 17.09
C ILE A 138 -3.66 9.86 16.23
N VAL A 139 -3.99 10.60 15.16
CA VAL A 139 -3.01 11.27 14.28
C VAL A 139 -2.07 12.15 15.10
N TRP A 140 -2.61 13.01 15.96
CA TRP A 140 -1.83 13.97 16.74
C TRP A 140 -1.12 13.34 17.93
N LEU A 141 -1.70 12.29 18.54
CA LEU A 141 -1.00 11.49 19.54
C LEU A 141 0.25 10.84 18.93
N VAL A 142 0.10 10.15 17.80
CA VAL A 142 1.21 9.49 17.10
C VAL A 142 2.23 10.51 16.59
N HIS A 143 1.77 11.67 16.10
CA HIS A 143 2.65 12.79 15.75
C HIS A 143 3.61 13.12 16.90
N HIS A 144 3.05 13.33 18.09
CA HIS A 144 3.81 13.74 19.26
C HIS A 144 4.78 12.66 19.74
N LEU A 145 4.35 11.40 19.71
CA LEU A 145 5.20 10.26 20.05
C LEU A 145 6.41 10.19 19.10
N ILE A 146 6.19 10.23 17.79
CA ILE A 146 7.27 10.16 16.78
C ILE A 146 8.17 11.41 16.87
N ALA A 147 7.59 12.59 17.10
CA ALA A 147 8.36 13.83 17.30
C ALA A 147 9.26 13.75 18.55
N ARG A 148 8.85 13.05 19.60
CA ARG A 148 9.69 12.77 20.78
C ARG A 148 10.82 11.75 20.51
N GLY A 149 10.95 11.27 19.28
CA GLY A 149 11.97 10.30 18.89
C GLY A 149 11.58 8.87 19.20
N ILE A 150 10.30 8.60 19.50
CA ILE A 150 9.81 7.23 19.61
C ILE A 150 9.83 6.65 18.21
N ARG A 151 10.86 5.85 17.96
CA ARG A 151 10.97 4.99 16.79
C ARG A 151 10.48 3.63 17.24
N GLU A 152 9.49 3.08 16.55
CA GLU A 152 8.96 1.74 16.79
C GLU A 152 10.07 0.77 17.21
N ALA A 153 9.95 0.23 18.43
CA ALA A 153 10.89 -0.79 18.87
C ALA A 153 10.62 -2.04 18.05
N ALA A 154 11.64 -2.61 17.42
CA ALA A 154 11.52 -3.85 16.65
C ALA A 154 10.79 -4.96 17.42
N PHE A 155 10.87 -4.95 18.76
CA PHE A 155 10.13 -5.83 19.65
C PHE A 155 8.61 -5.58 19.67
N VAL A 156 8.15 -4.32 19.75
CA VAL A 156 6.73 -3.98 19.72
C VAL A 156 6.11 -4.41 18.40
N ASN A 157 6.79 -4.10 17.28
CA ASN A 157 6.33 -4.52 15.97
C ASN A 157 6.33 -6.05 15.81
N LEU A 158 7.33 -6.76 16.36
CA LEU A 158 7.36 -8.23 16.37
C LEU A 158 6.17 -8.81 17.15
N VAL A 159 5.89 -8.30 18.36
CA VAL A 159 4.75 -8.74 19.17
C VAL A 159 3.44 -8.44 18.42
N ALA A 160 3.29 -7.24 17.87
CA ALA A 160 2.13 -6.87 17.06
C ALA A 160 1.96 -7.78 15.84
N THR A 161 3.07 -8.19 15.20
CA THR A 161 3.07 -9.14 14.07
C THR A 161 2.54 -10.51 14.51
N ILE A 162 2.99 -11.03 15.64
CA ILE A 162 2.53 -12.32 16.15
C ILE A 162 1.04 -12.24 16.51
N VAL A 163 0.64 -11.20 17.23
CA VAL A 163 -0.75 -10.96 17.65
C VAL A 163 -1.66 -10.83 16.44
N LYS A 164 -1.24 -10.13 15.38
CA LYS A 164 -2.06 -9.97 14.17
C LYS A 164 -2.09 -11.22 13.27
N THR A 165 -1.06 -12.05 13.29
CA THR A 165 -0.94 -13.19 12.37
C THR A 165 -1.64 -14.46 12.90
N LEU A 166 -1.63 -14.68 14.22
CA LEU A 166 -2.23 -15.88 14.82
C LEU A 166 -3.74 -16.03 14.49
N PRO A 167 -4.58 -14.99 14.59
CA PRO A 167 -6.00 -15.09 14.24
C PRO A 167 -6.24 -15.40 12.76
N LEU A 168 -5.30 -15.07 11.87
CA LEU A 168 -5.41 -15.37 10.44
C LEU A 168 -5.27 -16.88 10.18
N PHE A 169 -4.33 -17.53 10.87
CA PHE A 169 -4.19 -18.99 10.78
C PHE A 169 -5.41 -19.71 11.36
N LEU A 170 -5.97 -19.19 12.47
CA LEU A 170 -7.22 -19.69 13.02
C LEU A 170 -8.37 -19.55 12.01
N PHE A 171 -8.52 -18.37 11.40
CA PHE A 171 -9.51 -18.12 10.36
C PHE A 171 -9.36 -19.13 9.20
N ILE A 172 -8.14 -19.32 8.67
CA ILE A 172 -7.89 -20.27 7.57
C ILE A 172 -8.24 -21.70 7.99
N GLY A 173 -7.83 -22.13 9.19
CA GLY A 173 -8.12 -23.48 9.68
C GLY A 173 -9.62 -23.76 9.78
N LEU A 174 -10.40 -22.79 10.27
CA LEU A 174 -11.86 -22.89 10.32
C LEU A 174 -12.48 -22.77 8.92
N ALA A 175 -12.00 -21.86 8.08
CA ALA A 175 -12.49 -21.69 6.73
C ALA A 175 -12.31 -22.97 5.90
N ILE A 176 -11.23 -23.73 6.10
CA ILE A 176 -11.05 -25.07 5.52
C ILE A 176 -12.10 -26.05 6.05
N TRP A 177 -12.36 -26.03 7.36
CA TRP A 177 -13.33 -26.93 7.99
C TRP A 177 -14.78 -26.68 7.53
N PHE A 178 -15.14 -25.41 7.32
CA PHE A 178 -16.48 -24.99 6.88
C PHE A 178 -16.61 -24.86 5.36
N PHE A 179 -15.56 -25.18 4.60
CA PHE A 179 -15.56 -25.03 3.14
C PHE A 179 -16.54 -26.01 2.48
N SER A 180 -17.50 -25.48 1.71
CA SER A 180 -18.35 -26.27 0.81
C SER A 180 -17.89 -26.11 -0.65
N PRO A 181 -17.48 -27.20 -1.32
CA PRO A 181 -17.21 -27.19 -2.75
C PRO A 181 -18.42 -26.79 -3.59
N GLU A 182 -19.63 -27.17 -3.16
CA GLU A 182 -20.88 -26.83 -3.83
C GLU A 182 -21.11 -25.31 -3.81
N GLN A 183 -20.90 -24.67 -2.64
CA GLN A 183 -21.01 -23.22 -2.48
C GLN A 183 -19.97 -22.49 -3.35
N PHE A 184 -18.74 -23.01 -3.40
CA PHE A 184 -17.65 -22.41 -4.17
C PHE A 184 -17.91 -22.43 -5.68
N ILE A 185 -18.51 -23.50 -6.21
CA ILE A 185 -18.76 -23.66 -7.65
C ILE A 185 -20.00 -22.86 -8.12
N GLN A 186 -20.93 -22.56 -7.22
CA GLN A 186 -22.23 -21.96 -7.56
C GLN A 186 -22.13 -20.65 -8.37
N ASP A 187 -21.17 -19.77 -8.05
CA ASP A 187 -20.90 -18.53 -8.79
C ASP A 187 -19.45 -18.47 -9.28
N PHE A 188 -18.95 -19.59 -9.80
CA PHE A 188 -17.53 -19.71 -10.19
C PHE A 188 -17.12 -18.64 -11.22
N ASN A 189 -17.97 -18.34 -12.18
CA ASN A 189 -17.70 -17.35 -13.23
C ASN A 189 -18.09 -15.91 -12.84
N GLY A 190 -18.71 -15.69 -11.67
CA GLY A 190 -19.22 -14.38 -11.28
C GLY A 190 -20.32 -13.86 -12.20
N SER A 191 -21.20 -14.73 -12.72
CA SER A 191 -22.13 -14.38 -13.81
C SER A 191 -23.12 -13.28 -13.40
N LYS A 192 -23.44 -13.18 -12.11
CA LYS A 192 -24.31 -12.14 -11.54
C LYS A 192 -23.69 -10.74 -11.56
N LEU A 193 -22.38 -10.61 -11.77
CA LEU A 193 -21.72 -9.30 -11.92
C LEU A 193 -22.02 -8.65 -13.27
N GLY A 194 -22.44 -9.43 -14.28
CA GLY A 194 -22.70 -8.91 -15.63
C GLY A 194 -21.44 -8.46 -16.39
N GLU A 195 -20.26 -8.70 -15.83
CA GLU A 195 -18.97 -8.33 -16.41
C GLU A 195 -18.23 -9.54 -16.98
N SER A 196 -17.42 -9.30 -18.02
CA SER A 196 -16.52 -10.32 -18.56
C SER A 196 -15.46 -10.73 -17.54
N THR A 197 -14.92 -11.94 -17.64
CA THR A 197 -13.83 -12.42 -16.77
C THR A 197 -12.62 -11.47 -16.77
N LEU A 198 -12.32 -10.83 -17.91
CA LEU A 198 -11.21 -9.87 -18.01
C LEU A 198 -11.46 -8.61 -17.18
N GLU A 199 -12.68 -8.08 -17.20
CA GLU A 199 -13.03 -6.89 -16.40
C GLU A 199 -13.04 -7.22 -14.90
N GLN A 200 -13.59 -8.38 -14.51
CA GLN A 200 -13.49 -8.87 -13.13
C GLN A 200 -12.03 -9.01 -12.67
N VAL A 201 -11.16 -9.59 -13.51
CA VAL A 201 -9.72 -9.69 -13.21
C VAL A 201 -9.11 -8.30 -13.03
N LYS A 202 -9.41 -7.33 -13.91
CA LYS A 202 -8.93 -5.94 -13.77
C LYS A 202 -9.40 -5.31 -12.46
N GLY A 203 -10.67 -5.52 -12.08
CA GLY A 203 -11.23 -5.04 -10.81
C GLY A 203 -10.44 -5.51 -9.58
N THR A 204 -9.90 -6.73 -9.61
CA THR A 204 -9.08 -7.24 -8.51
C THR A 204 -7.69 -6.60 -8.40
N MET A 205 -7.13 -6.01 -9.46
CA MET A 205 -5.70 -5.65 -9.54
C MET A 205 -5.26 -4.58 -8.54
N LEU A 206 -6.09 -3.55 -8.30
CA LEU A 206 -5.78 -2.54 -7.29
C LEU A 206 -5.91 -3.10 -5.87
N ILE A 207 -6.87 -3.98 -5.64
CA ILE A 207 -7.09 -4.61 -4.33
C ILE A 207 -5.92 -5.54 -3.99
N THR A 208 -5.51 -6.39 -4.93
CA THR A 208 -4.42 -7.32 -4.72
C THR A 208 -3.07 -6.61 -4.63
N LEU A 209 -2.86 -5.52 -5.38
CA LEU A 209 -1.64 -4.73 -5.24
C LEU A 209 -1.58 -4.04 -3.86
N TRP A 210 -2.68 -3.46 -3.39
CA TRP A 210 -2.77 -2.77 -2.10
C TRP A 210 -2.22 -3.63 -0.96
N VAL A 211 -2.63 -4.90 -0.88
CA VAL A 211 -2.22 -5.79 0.23
C VAL A 211 -0.75 -6.19 0.19
N PHE A 212 -0.04 -5.93 -0.92
CA PHE A 212 1.40 -6.11 -1.04
C PHE A 212 2.20 -4.82 -0.91
N VAL A 213 1.54 -3.65 -0.82
CA VAL A 213 2.23 -2.39 -0.52
C VAL A 213 2.91 -2.53 0.83
N GLY A 214 4.20 -2.17 0.90
CA GLY A 214 5.05 -2.42 2.07
C GLY A 214 6.05 -3.55 1.87
N VAL A 215 6.01 -4.26 0.74
CA VAL A 215 7.06 -5.22 0.32
C VAL A 215 8.45 -4.59 0.30
N GLU A 216 8.52 -3.28 0.05
CA GLU A 216 9.75 -2.50 0.08
C GLU A 216 10.30 -2.23 1.49
N GLY A 217 9.55 -2.52 2.56
CA GLY A 217 9.92 -2.21 3.94
C GLY A 217 11.27 -2.80 4.36
N ALA A 218 11.60 -4.00 3.88
CA ALA A 218 12.93 -4.60 4.06
C ALA A 218 14.04 -3.77 3.40
N SER A 219 13.79 -3.24 2.20
CA SER A 219 14.77 -2.42 1.46
C SER A 219 15.01 -1.08 2.15
N VAL A 220 13.97 -0.46 2.73
CA VAL A 220 14.07 0.78 3.51
C VAL A 220 14.91 0.58 4.77
N LEU A 221 14.77 -0.57 5.44
CA LEU A 221 15.51 -0.90 6.67
C LEU A 221 16.85 -1.62 6.42
N SER A 222 17.25 -1.79 5.16
CA SER A 222 18.45 -2.53 4.76
C SER A 222 19.75 -2.03 5.39
N ALA A 223 19.83 -0.73 5.71
CA ALA A 223 20.97 -0.12 6.41
C ALA A 223 21.20 -0.70 7.81
N HIS A 224 20.16 -1.27 8.45
CA HIS A 224 20.20 -1.82 9.80
C HIS A 224 20.31 -3.36 9.82
N ALA A 225 20.39 -4.01 8.65
CA ALA A 225 20.46 -5.46 8.52
C ALA A 225 21.82 -6.04 8.95
N LYS A 226 21.80 -7.24 9.54
CA LYS A 226 23.01 -8.00 9.91
C LYS A 226 23.81 -8.41 8.68
N LYS A 227 23.11 -8.86 7.64
CA LYS A 227 23.67 -9.15 6.32
C LYS A 227 22.77 -8.52 5.26
N LYS A 228 23.34 -7.71 4.36
CA LYS A 228 22.58 -7.11 3.26
C LYS A 228 21.94 -8.16 2.35
N SER A 229 22.57 -9.33 2.21
CA SER A 229 22.03 -10.48 1.46
C SER A 229 20.71 -11.02 2.01
N ASP A 230 20.46 -10.88 3.31
CA ASP A 230 19.26 -11.40 3.97
C ASP A 230 18.04 -10.54 3.67
N VAL A 231 18.23 -9.27 3.30
CA VAL A 231 17.16 -8.32 3.03
C VAL A 231 16.22 -8.82 1.95
N GLY A 232 16.75 -9.16 0.77
CA GLY A 232 15.87 -9.63 -0.30
C GLY A 232 15.41 -11.08 -0.13
N LEU A 233 16.12 -11.92 0.64
CA LEU A 233 15.58 -13.25 1.02
C LEU A 233 14.37 -13.08 1.95
N ALA A 234 14.44 -12.17 2.92
CA ALA A 234 13.32 -11.80 3.78
C ALA A 234 12.15 -11.24 2.97
N THR A 235 12.41 -10.41 1.95
CA THR A 235 11.37 -9.91 1.03
C THR A 235 10.65 -11.05 0.32
N ILE A 236 11.38 -11.99 -0.29
CA ILE A 236 10.76 -13.13 -1.01
C ILE A 236 9.98 -14.04 -0.06
N LEU A 237 10.54 -14.39 1.10
CA LEU A 237 9.83 -15.19 2.10
C LEU A 237 8.57 -14.49 2.59
N GLY A 238 8.66 -13.18 2.85
CA GLY A 238 7.52 -12.35 3.21
C GLY A 238 6.41 -12.43 2.16
N ILE A 239 6.75 -12.16 0.88
CA ILE A 239 5.82 -12.22 -0.26
C ILE A 239 5.13 -13.58 -0.33
N LEU A 240 5.89 -14.67 -0.31
CA LEU A 240 5.34 -16.02 -0.47
C LEU A 240 4.38 -16.37 0.67
N ILE A 241 4.74 -16.05 1.92
CA ILE A 241 3.89 -16.30 3.09
C ILE A 241 2.60 -15.46 2.96
N THR A 242 2.69 -14.16 2.68
CA THR A 242 1.49 -13.33 2.53
C THR A 242 0.63 -13.73 1.34
N LEU A 243 1.23 -14.14 0.23
CA LEU A 243 0.50 -14.61 -0.94
C LEU A 243 -0.36 -15.83 -0.59
N VAL A 244 0.23 -16.82 0.10
CA VAL A 244 -0.52 -17.99 0.58
C VAL A 244 -1.66 -17.55 1.50
N LEU A 245 -1.39 -16.68 2.48
CA LEU A 245 -2.43 -16.21 3.40
C LEU A 245 -3.58 -15.50 2.66
N TYR A 246 -3.26 -14.55 1.78
CA TYR A 246 -4.26 -13.74 1.08
C TYR A 246 -5.10 -14.57 0.11
N VAL A 247 -4.47 -15.48 -0.64
CA VAL A 247 -5.17 -16.43 -1.51
C VAL A 247 -6.06 -17.34 -0.68
N SER A 248 -5.54 -17.97 0.38
CA SER A 248 -6.33 -18.85 1.24
C SER A 248 -7.54 -18.14 1.84
N ILE A 249 -7.35 -16.94 2.42
CA ILE A 249 -8.45 -16.18 3.03
C ILE A 249 -9.55 -15.89 2.00
N THR A 250 -9.19 -15.38 0.83
CA THR A 250 -10.19 -14.97 -0.17
C THR A 250 -10.87 -16.13 -0.88
N VAL A 251 -10.10 -17.14 -1.29
CA VAL A 251 -10.64 -18.32 -1.99
C VAL A 251 -11.52 -19.14 -1.04
N LEU A 252 -11.08 -19.37 0.20
CA LEU A 252 -11.86 -20.15 1.16
C LEU A 252 -13.15 -19.42 1.55
N SER A 253 -13.12 -18.08 1.65
CA SER A 253 -14.32 -17.30 1.96
C SER A 253 -15.48 -17.56 0.99
N LEU A 254 -15.19 -17.70 -0.31
CA LEU A 254 -16.21 -18.02 -1.33
C LEU A 254 -16.81 -19.43 -1.20
N GLY A 255 -16.18 -20.33 -0.45
CA GLY A 255 -16.74 -21.64 -0.11
C GLY A 255 -17.52 -21.65 1.21
N ILE A 256 -17.53 -20.56 1.97
CA ILE A 256 -18.26 -20.43 3.24
C ILE A 256 -19.63 -19.79 3.00
N LEU A 257 -19.67 -18.72 2.21
CA LEU A 257 -20.90 -17.98 1.90
C LEU A 257 -20.97 -17.58 0.41
N PRO A 258 -22.18 -17.31 -0.11
CA PRO A 258 -22.35 -16.76 -1.44
C PRO A 258 -21.59 -15.43 -1.62
N ARG A 259 -20.98 -15.25 -2.80
CA ARG A 259 -20.19 -14.05 -3.16
C ARG A 259 -20.96 -12.75 -2.88
N GLU A 260 -22.21 -12.66 -3.31
CA GLU A 260 -23.06 -11.48 -3.09
C GLU A 260 -23.24 -11.12 -1.61
N VAL A 261 -23.37 -12.12 -0.73
CA VAL A 261 -23.47 -11.89 0.71
C VAL A 261 -22.15 -11.35 1.26
N ILE A 262 -21.02 -11.88 0.80
CA ILE A 262 -19.69 -11.41 1.22
C ILE A 262 -19.42 -9.99 0.72
N ALA A 263 -19.85 -9.67 -0.50
CA ALA A 263 -19.69 -8.35 -1.12
C ALA A 263 -20.43 -7.23 -0.37
N GLU A 264 -21.54 -7.57 0.31
CA GLU A 264 -22.35 -6.63 1.09
C GLU A 264 -21.94 -6.54 2.57
N MET A 265 -20.95 -7.33 3.02
CA MET A 265 -20.51 -7.30 4.42
C MET A 265 -19.84 -5.96 4.77
N PRO A 266 -20.07 -5.40 5.98
CA PRO A 266 -19.31 -4.26 6.46
C PRO A 266 -17.84 -4.63 6.69
N ASN A 267 -16.93 -3.67 6.61
CA ASN A 267 -15.54 -3.94 6.95
C ASN A 267 -15.34 -4.01 8.47
N PRO A 268 -14.45 -4.90 8.96
CA PRO A 268 -13.75 -5.95 8.22
C PRO A 268 -14.64 -7.16 7.94
N SER A 269 -14.78 -7.54 6.66
CA SER A 269 -15.64 -8.66 6.26
C SER A 269 -15.17 -10.03 6.80
N MET A 270 -13.87 -10.17 7.08
CA MET A 270 -13.34 -11.34 7.78
C MET A 270 -13.96 -11.52 9.17
N ALA A 271 -14.36 -10.44 9.85
CA ALA A 271 -15.04 -10.55 11.13
C ALA A 271 -16.45 -11.12 10.97
N GLY A 272 -17.19 -10.70 9.93
CA GLY A 272 -18.49 -11.28 9.60
C GLY A 272 -18.39 -12.75 9.22
N LEU A 273 -17.40 -13.14 8.41
CA LEU A 273 -17.15 -14.54 8.07
C LEU A 273 -16.76 -15.37 9.31
N MET A 274 -15.94 -14.82 10.19
CA MET A 274 -15.56 -15.47 11.44
C MET A 274 -16.76 -15.61 12.40
N GLU A 275 -17.66 -14.63 12.41
CA GLU A 275 -18.92 -14.71 13.16
C GLU A 275 -19.82 -15.85 12.67
N GLN A 276 -19.87 -16.09 11.37
CA GLN A 276 -20.64 -17.21 10.81
C GLN A 276 -20.06 -18.57 11.22
N MET A 277 -18.74 -18.67 11.39
CA MET A 277 -18.07 -19.91 11.79
C MET A 277 -18.05 -20.17 13.31
N MET A 278 -17.98 -19.11 14.14
CA MET A 278 -17.76 -19.22 15.60
C MET A 278 -18.76 -18.44 16.47
N GLY A 279 -19.72 -17.73 15.88
CA GLY A 279 -20.57 -16.77 16.57
C GLY A 279 -19.84 -15.48 16.97
N ALA A 280 -20.44 -14.71 17.88
CA ALA A 280 -19.97 -13.36 18.27
C ALA A 280 -18.50 -13.31 18.73
N GLY A 281 -17.97 -14.39 19.33
CA GLY A 281 -16.56 -14.47 19.72
C GLY A 281 -15.61 -14.31 18.52
N GLY A 282 -15.98 -14.86 17.36
CA GLY A 282 -15.21 -14.73 16.12
C GLY A 282 -15.09 -13.28 15.65
N LYS A 283 -16.19 -12.53 15.67
CA LYS A 283 -16.24 -11.11 15.35
C LYS A 283 -15.33 -10.27 16.26
N ILE A 284 -15.37 -10.54 17.57
CA ILE A 284 -14.53 -9.85 18.57
C ILE A 284 -13.05 -10.09 18.30
N ILE A 285 -12.66 -11.35 18.08
CA ILE A 285 -11.27 -11.74 17.83
C ILE A 285 -10.71 -10.99 16.61
N ILE A 286 -11.42 -11.03 15.47
CA ILE A 286 -10.94 -10.40 14.24
C ILE A 286 -10.93 -8.88 14.33
N THR A 287 -11.96 -8.27 14.91
CA THR A 287 -12.04 -6.81 14.99
C THR A 287 -10.98 -6.24 15.93
N PHE A 288 -10.74 -6.89 17.08
CA PHE A 288 -9.65 -6.52 17.98
C PHE A 288 -8.28 -6.69 17.30
N CYS A 289 -8.09 -7.80 16.59
CA CYS A 289 -6.90 -8.08 15.81
C CYS A 289 -6.65 -6.99 14.74
N LEU A 290 -7.69 -6.58 14.01
CA LEU A 290 -7.62 -5.48 13.05
C LEU A 290 -7.15 -4.19 13.73
N ILE A 291 -7.78 -3.78 14.83
CA ILE A 291 -7.46 -2.51 15.50
C ILE A 291 -5.99 -2.50 15.94
N VAL A 292 -5.52 -3.57 16.58
CA VAL A 292 -4.10 -3.69 17.01
C VAL A 292 -3.16 -3.69 15.80
N SER A 293 -3.50 -4.45 14.75
CA SER A 293 -2.69 -4.51 13.52
C SER A 293 -2.54 -3.15 12.87
N VAL A 294 -3.66 -2.43 12.74
CA VAL A 294 -3.76 -1.16 12.04
C VAL A 294 -3.08 -0.05 12.82
N LEU A 295 -3.22 0.02 14.14
CA LEU A 295 -2.52 1.03 14.95
C LEU A 295 -0.99 0.86 14.92
N ALA A 296 -0.51 -0.39 15.00
CA ALA A 296 0.92 -0.69 14.87
C ALA A 296 1.46 -0.34 13.48
N SER A 297 0.73 -0.73 12.43
CA SER A 297 1.10 -0.41 11.05
C SER A 297 1.04 1.10 10.80
N TYR A 298 0.04 1.81 11.33
CA TYR A 298 -0.11 3.26 11.19
C TYR A 298 1.09 4.03 11.76
N MET A 299 1.58 3.65 12.94
CA MET A 299 2.78 4.28 13.53
C MET A 299 4.03 4.04 12.65
N SER A 300 4.23 2.81 12.19
CA SER A 300 5.34 2.46 11.28
C SER A 300 5.28 3.21 9.94
N TRP A 301 4.10 3.26 9.32
CA TRP A 301 3.90 3.93 8.03
C TRP A 301 4.00 5.45 8.14
N THR A 302 3.57 6.04 9.26
CA THR A 302 3.78 7.47 9.53
C THR A 302 5.27 7.81 9.58
N MET A 303 6.09 6.95 10.21
CA MET A 303 7.53 7.12 10.21
C MET A 303 8.12 7.03 8.79
N PHE A 304 7.75 6.01 8.01
CA PHE A 304 8.21 5.88 6.62
C PHE A 304 7.80 7.07 5.76
N SER A 305 6.55 7.50 5.88
CA SER A 305 6.02 8.66 5.17
C SER A 305 6.77 9.95 5.52
N SER A 306 7.24 10.11 6.75
CA SER A 306 8.08 11.28 7.12
C SER A 306 9.48 11.24 6.52
N GLU A 307 10.04 10.05 6.27
CA GLU A 307 11.39 9.86 5.76
C GLU A 307 11.48 10.10 4.23
N ILE A 308 10.43 9.78 3.47
CA ILE A 308 10.41 9.91 2.01
C ILE A 308 10.66 11.38 1.56
N PRO A 309 9.91 12.39 2.04
CA PRO A 309 10.16 13.78 1.68
C PRO A 309 11.52 14.29 2.16
N TYR A 310 12.00 13.78 3.30
CA TYR A 310 13.30 14.13 3.86
C TYR A 310 14.45 13.65 2.97
N GLN A 311 14.38 12.40 2.49
CA GLN A 311 15.38 11.84 1.57
C GLN A 311 15.32 12.54 0.19
N ALA A 312 14.13 12.81 -0.34
CA ALA A 312 13.96 13.58 -1.58
C ALA A 312 14.48 15.03 -1.46
N ALA A 313 14.46 15.62 -0.26
CA ALA A 313 15.00 16.94 -0.03
C ALA A 313 16.54 16.97 0.03
N LYS A 314 17.19 15.89 0.50
CA LYS A 314 18.66 15.77 0.51
C LYS A 314 19.26 15.77 -0.89
N THR A 315 18.58 15.15 -1.84
CA THR A 315 18.95 15.11 -3.26
C THR A 315 18.48 16.34 -4.04
N LYS A 316 17.97 17.38 -3.36
CA LYS A 316 17.49 18.66 -3.94
C LYS A 316 16.28 18.54 -4.87
N VAL A 317 15.62 17.38 -4.90
CA VAL A 317 14.39 17.14 -5.67
C VAL A 317 13.19 17.80 -4.98
N PHE A 318 13.15 17.77 -3.65
CA PHE A 318 12.15 18.48 -2.84
C PHE A 318 12.75 19.72 -2.15
N PRO A 319 11.90 20.65 -1.64
CA PRO A 319 12.38 21.86 -0.99
C PRO A 319 13.27 21.56 0.23
N LYS A 320 14.33 22.36 0.39
CA LYS A 320 15.29 22.24 1.52
C LYS A 320 14.63 22.27 2.91
N LEU A 321 13.44 22.86 3.05
CA LEU A 321 12.68 22.88 4.30
C LEU A 321 12.37 21.47 4.82
N LEU A 322 12.14 20.52 3.91
CA LEU A 322 11.80 19.12 4.25
C LEU A 322 13.02 18.31 4.71
N ASN A 323 14.25 18.84 4.56
CA ASN A 323 15.48 18.25 5.10
C ASN A 323 15.72 18.57 6.60
N ARG A 324 14.72 19.10 7.31
CA ARG A 324 14.86 19.45 8.73
C ARG A 324 14.54 18.28 9.65
N THR A 325 15.44 18.01 10.58
CA THR A 325 15.21 17.10 11.72
C THR A 325 15.05 17.89 13.02
N ASN A 326 14.42 17.28 14.02
CA ASN A 326 14.37 17.83 15.38
C ASN A 326 15.54 17.31 16.23
N ILE A 327 15.58 17.71 17.52
CA ILE A 327 16.62 17.30 18.48
C ILE A 327 16.71 15.77 18.66
N ASN A 328 15.62 15.04 18.43
CA ASN A 328 15.56 13.59 18.54
C ASN A 328 15.92 12.88 17.21
N GLY A 329 16.37 13.64 16.20
CA GLY A 329 16.74 13.12 14.88
C GLY A 329 15.55 12.66 14.03
N THR A 330 14.32 13.02 14.39
CA THR A 330 13.11 12.73 13.60
C THR A 330 13.00 13.75 12.46
N PRO A 331 12.70 13.35 11.20
CA PRO A 331 12.39 14.25 10.09
C PRO A 331 11.09 15.06 10.31
N ILE A 332 11.17 16.06 11.18
CA ILE A 332 9.99 16.76 11.70
C ILE A 332 9.20 17.49 10.62
N ALA A 333 9.87 18.05 9.62
CA ALA A 333 9.19 18.73 8.51
C ALA A 333 8.39 17.75 7.63
N GLY A 334 8.95 16.56 7.37
CA GLY A 334 8.24 15.49 6.68
C GLY A 334 7.05 14.97 7.50
N LEU A 335 7.23 14.81 8.82
CA LEU A 335 6.16 14.38 9.72
C LEU A 335 4.98 15.37 9.76
N TRP A 336 5.27 16.68 9.79
CA TRP A 336 4.22 17.71 9.67
C TRP A 336 3.50 17.64 8.33
N LEU A 337 4.24 17.55 7.22
CA LEU A 337 3.66 17.46 5.88
C LEU A 337 2.72 16.24 5.77
N THR A 338 3.18 15.07 6.22
CA THR A 338 2.37 13.84 6.23
C THR A 338 1.13 13.99 7.09
N ASN A 339 1.24 14.42 8.35
CA ASN A 339 0.10 14.43 9.25
C ASN A 339 -0.93 15.51 8.92
N ILE A 340 -0.50 16.66 8.38
CA ILE A 340 -1.42 17.66 7.82
C ILE A 340 -2.18 17.06 6.62
N THR A 341 -1.48 16.33 5.74
CA THR A 341 -2.11 15.67 4.58
C THR A 341 -3.11 14.59 5.02
N ILE A 342 -2.78 13.79 6.03
CA ILE A 342 -3.69 12.81 6.65
C ILE A 342 -4.90 13.52 7.24
N GLN A 343 -4.71 14.61 8.01
CA GLN A 343 -5.79 15.37 8.62
C GLN A 343 -6.73 15.98 7.58
N ILE A 344 -6.20 16.58 6.51
CA ILE A 344 -7.01 17.11 5.40
C ILE A 344 -7.79 15.97 4.74
N SER A 345 -7.15 14.82 4.52
CA SER A 345 -7.79 13.65 3.91
C SER A 345 -8.92 13.09 4.79
N LEU A 346 -8.74 13.05 6.11
CA LEU A 346 -9.79 12.68 7.07
C LEU A 346 -11.00 13.64 6.99
N LEU A 347 -10.75 14.95 6.85
CA LEU A 347 -11.83 15.91 6.63
C LEU A 347 -12.52 15.67 5.28
N LEU A 348 -11.78 15.36 4.22
CA LEU A 348 -12.37 15.00 2.93
C LEU A 348 -13.23 13.73 3.01
N VAL A 349 -12.82 12.74 3.79
CA VAL A 349 -13.64 11.53 4.07
C VAL A 349 -14.98 11.94 4.71
N LEU A 350 -14.96 12.85 5.69
CA LEU A 350 -16.18 13.37 6.31
C LEU A 350 -17.12 14.03 5.29
N PHE A 351 -16.58 14.87 4.41
CA PHE A 351 -17.39 15.64 3.45
C PHE A 351 -17.88 14.81 2.27
N THR A 352 -17.09 13.85 1.82
CA THR A 352 -17.42 13.01 0.65
C THR A 352 -18.23 11.78 1.03
N GLY A 353 -18.24 11.39 2.31
CA GLY A 353 -18.84 10.14 2.79
C GLY A 353 -18.15 8.88 2.26
N LYS A 354 -17.03 9.00 1.53
CA LYS A 354 -16.33 7.86 0.93
C LYS A 354 -15.62 7.05 2.03
N GLY A 355 -15.87 5.74 2.05
CA GLY A 355 -15.29 4.82 3.02
C GLY A 355 -13.90 4.30 2.62
N TYR A 356 -13.50 3.22 3.30
CA TYR A 356 -12.20 2.57 3.17
C TYR A 356 -11.82 2.19 1.72
N SER A 357 -12.74 1.59 0.95
CA SER A 357 -12.45 1.03 -0.39
C SER A 357 -12.01 2.10 -1.41
N MET A 358 -12.50 3.35 -1.28
CA MET A 358 -12.05 4.46 -2.13
C MET A 358 -10.60 4.87 -1.79
N LEU A 359 -10.27 4.91 -0.50
CA LEU A 359 -8.94 5.31 -0.03
C LEU A 359 -7.87 4.33 -0.48
N ILE A 360 -8.14 3.02 -0.43
CA ILE A 360 -7.17 2.02 -0.90
C ILE A 360 -6.97 2.10 -2.40
N GLN A 361 -8.02 2.34 -3.19
CA GLN A 361 -7.90 2.48 -4.64
C GLN A 361 -7.07 3.70 -5.00
N LEU A 362 -7.40 4.86 -4.41
CA LEU A 362 -6.61 6.10 -4.54
C LEU A 362 -5.15 5.92 -4.15
N SER A 363 -4.91 5.36 -2.96
CA SER A 363 -3.55 5.12 -2.46
C SER A 363 -2.77 4.22 -3.42
N THR A 364 -3.40 3.14 -3.89
CA THR A 364 -2.74 2.14 -4.73
C THR A 364 -2.39 2.70 -6.10
N THR A 365 -3.24 3.54 -6.69
CA THR A 365 -2.91 4.20 -7.95
C THR A 365 -1.66 5.08 -7.83
N MET A 366 -1.41 5.69 -6.66
CA MET A 366 -0.22 6.51 -6.44
C MET A 366 1.09 5.68 -6.43
N ILE A 367 1.03 4.38 -6.12
CA ILE A 367 2.23 3.52 -6.07
C ILE A 367 2.61 2.91 -7.43
N LEU A 368 1.70 2.93 -8.41
CA LEU A 368 1.88 2.25 -9.69
C LEU A 368 3.13 2.71 -10.45
N VAL A 369 3.27 4.02 -10.60
CA VAL A 369 4.43 4.62 -11.29
C VAL A 369 5.73 4.31 -10.53
N PRO A 370 5.84 4.53 -9.21
CA PRO A 370 7.00 4.12 -8.44
C PRO A 370 7.40 2.65 -8.63
N TYR A 371 6.45 1.71 -8.56
CA TYR A 371 6.74 0.27 -8.70
C TYR A 371 7.14 -0.12 -10.13
N PHE A 372 6.48 0.44 -11.14
CA PHE A 372 6.91 0.26 -12.54
C PHE A 372 8.37 0.70 -12.74
N LEU A 373 8.75 1.85 -12.17
CA LEU A 373 10.10 2.39 -12.31
C LEU A 373 11.17 1.53 -11.65
N VAL A 374 10.85 0.77 -10.61
CA VAL A 374 11.78 -0.21 -10.00
C VAL A 374 12.11 -1.32 -10.99
N GLY A 375 11.09 -1.94 -11.59
CA GLY A 375 11.27 -2.99 -12.60
C GLY A 375 12.03 -2.47 -13.83
N ALA A 376 11.64 -1.29 -14.32
CA ALA A 376 12.26 -0.67 -15.48
C ALA A 376 13.72 -0.29 -15.22
N TYR A 377 14.04 0.16 -14.00
CA TYR A 377 15.41 0.45 -13.61
C TYR A 377 16.27 -0.81 -13.56
N LEU A 378 15.79 -1.91 -12.95
CA LEU A 378 16.51 -3.18 -12.96
C LEU A 378 16.77 -3.65 -14.38
N PHE A 379 15.75 -3.62 -15.25
CA PHE A 379 15.90 -4.04 -16.64
C PHE A 379 16.97 -3.22 -17.36
N LYS A 380 16.93 -1.89 -17.22
CA LYS A 380 17.92 -0.97 -17.79
C LYS A 380 19.33 -1.25 -17.30
N VAL A 381 19.51 -1.44 -15.99
CA VAL A 381 20.81 -1.74 -15.38
C VAL A 381 21.33 -3.10 -15.83
N ALA A 382 20.48 -4.12 -15.85
CA ALA A 382 20.83 -5.47 -16.25
C ALA A 382 21.28 -5.56 -17.71
N ILE A 383 20.67 -4.78 -18.62
CA ILE A 383 21.14 -4.66 -20.00
C ILE A 383 22.48 -3.93 -20.04
N LYS A 384 22.59 -2.77 -19.38
CA LYS A 384 23.79 -1.91 -19.44
C LYS A 384 25.04 -2.60 -18.90
N GLN A 385 24.91 -3.38 -17.82
CA GLN A 385 26.02 -4.11 -17.20
C GLN A 385 26.19 -5.53 -17.75
N ASN A 386 25.38 -5.92 -18.74
CA ASN A 386 25.32 -7.26 -19.31
C ASN A 386 25.18 -8.38 -18.26
N GLU A 387 24.29 -8.15 -17.30
CA GLU A 387 23.95 -9.12 -16.26
C GLU A 387 23.35 -10.41 -16.82
N ALA A 388 23.27 -11.43 -15.97
CA ALA A 388 22.71 -12.72 -16.34
C ALA A 388 21.26 -12.61 -16.86
N TRP A 389 20.88 -13.54 -17.74
CA TRP A 389 19.58 -13.52 -18.44
C TRP A 389 18.38 -13.49 -17.49
N TYR A 390 18.46 -14.17 -16.34
CA TYR A 390 17.38 -14.21 -15.35
C TYR A 390 17.17 -12.87 -14.64
N ILE A 391 18.21 -12.04 -14.51
CA ILE A 391 18.10 -10.68 -13.95
C ILE A 391 17.41 -9.76 -14.96
N LYS A 392 17.77 -9.89 -16.25
CA LYS A 392 17.10 -9.19 -17.36
C LYS A 392 15.61 -9.58 -17.42
N LEU A 393 15.31 -10.88 -17.37
CA LEU A 393 13.93 -11.37 -17.34
C LEU A 393 13.17 -10.82 -16.12
N THR A 394 13.81 -10.80 -14.95
CA THR A 394 13.17 -10.26 -13.73
C THR A 394 12.74 -8.81 -13.89
N GLY A 395 13.65 -7.94 -14.36
CA GLY A 395 13.32 -6.53 -14.61
C GLY A 395 12.24 -6.36 -15.68
N ALA A 396 12.28 -7.16 -16.75
CA ALA A 396 11.28 -7.13 -17.81
C ALA A 396 9.88 -7.53 -17.29
N MET A 397 9.78 -8.65 -16.57
CA MET A 397 8.51 -9.14 -16.02
C MET A 397 7.93 -8.19 -14.97
N ALA A 398 8.76 -7.60 -14.11
CA ALA A 398 8.32 -6.58 -13.17
C ALA A 398 7.80 -5.31 -13.88
N SER A 399 8.44 -4.92 -14.98
CA SER A 399 8.00 -3.79 -15.80
C SER A 399 6.66 -4.07 -16.51
N ILE A 400 6.51 -5.27 -17.07
CA ILE A 400 5.26 -5.72 -17.71
C ILE A 400 4.13 -5.74 -16.69
N TYR A 401 4.38 -6.26 -15.48
CA TYR A 401 3.41 -6.24 -14.39
C TYR A 401 3.03 -4.81 -14.00
N GLY A 402 3.99 -3.90 -13.87
CA GLY A 402 3.72 -2.48 -13.60
C GLY A 402 2.82 -1.85 -14.67
N LEU A 403 3.09 -2.09 -15.95
CA LEU A 403 2.25 -1.61 -17.05
C LEU A 403 0.85 -2.24 -17.04
N TRP A 404 0.76 -3.53 -16.74
CA TRP A 404 -0.50 -4.24 -16.61
C TRP A 404 -1.38 -3.63 -15.53
N ILE A 405 -0.85 -3.35 -14.33
CA ILE A 405 -1.66 -2.75 -13.26
C ILE A 405 -2.06 -1.31 -13.59
N VAL A 406 -1.18 -0.54 -14.25
CA VAL A 406 -1.55 0.79 -14.76
C VAL A 406 -2.75 0.68 -15.70
N TYR A 407 -2.73 -0.26 -16.64
CA TYR A 407 -3.87 -0.52 -17.52
C TYR A 407 -5.11 -0.99 -16.75
N ALA A 408 -4.95 -1.91 -15.81
CA ALA A 408 -6.04 -2.49 -15.04
C ALA A 408 -6.70 -1.52 -14.05
N ALA A 409 -5.96 -0.50 -13.58
CA ALA A 409 -6.47 0.53 -12.66
C ALA A 409 -7.68 1.30 -13.22
N GLY A 410 -7.87 1.28 -14.54
CA GLY A 410 -8.98 1.98 -15.20
C GLY A 410 -8.70 3.47 -15.38
N LEU A 411 -9.41 4.09 -16.32
CA LEU A 411 -9.19 5.48 -16.68
C LEU A 411 -9.55 6.43 -15.54
N ASP A 412 -10.62 6.16 -14.78
CA ASP A 412 -11.09 7.07 -13.74
C ASP A 412 -10.04 7.27 -12.63
N TYR A 413 -9.49 6.18 -12.10
CA TYR A 413 -8.44 6.25 -11.08
C TYR A 413 -7.13 6.80 -11.63
N LEU A 414 -6.77 6.48 -12.88
CA LEU A 414 -5.59 7.07 -13.51
C LEU A 414 -5.73 8.58 -13.68
N LEU A 415 -6.87 9.07 -14.16
CA LEU A 415 -7.13 10.51 -14.31
C LEU A 415 -7.10 11.21 -12.95
N LEU A 416 -7.72 10.62 -11.93
CA LEU A 416 -7.68 11.12 -10.57
C LEU A 416 -6.24 11.14 -10.02
N SER A 417 -5.41 10.15 -10.37
CA SER A 417 -4.00 10.15 -10.00
C SER A 417 -3.22 11.31 -10.60
N VAL A 418 -3.48 11.64 -11.87
CA VAL A 418 -2.79 12.73 -12.55
C VAL A 418 -3.07 14.05 -11.83
N VAL A 419 -4.32 14.27 -11.39
CA VAL A 419 -4.69 15.43 -10.56
C VAL A 419 -3.88 15.47 -9.26
N LEU A 420 -3.72 14.32 -8.61
CA LEU A 420 -2.95 14.21 -7.35
C LEU A 420 -1.43 14.30 -7.55
N TYR A 421 -0.91 14.00 -8.73
CA TYR A 421 0.51 14.19 -9.08
C TYR A 421 0.87 15.66 -9.36
N MET A 422 -0.09 16.49 -9.79
CA MET A 422 0.19 17.88 -10.15
C MET A 422 0.80 18.72 -9.04
N PRO A 423 0.31 18.69 -7.77
CA PRO A 423 0.97 19.41 -6.69
C PRO A 423 2.42 18.97 -6.48
N GLY A 424 2.74 17.69 -6.71
CA GLY A 424 4.12 17.18 -6.66
C GLY A 424 5.00 17.72 -7.78
N VAL A 425 4.46 17.82 -8.99
CA VAL A 425 5.14 18.46 -10.13
C VAL A 425 5.43 19.93 -9.82
N LEU A 426 4.47 20.67 -9.27
CA LEU A 426 4.65 22.05 -8.83
C LEU A 426 5.71 22.18 -7.73
N LEU A 427 5.69 21.28 -6.74
CA LEU A 427 6.68 21.23 -5.67
C LEU A 427 8.09 20.99 -6.21
N PHE A 428 8.25 20.08 -7.17
CA PHE A 428 9.52 19.80 -7.83
C PHE A 428 10.06 21.05 -8.54
N PHE A 429 9.23 21.75 -9.32
CA PHE A 429 9.65 22.97 -9.99
C PHE A 429 10.00 24.08 -9.02
N HIS A 430 9.22 24.25 -7.95
CA HIS A 430 9.53 25.20 -6.88
C HIS A 430 10.89 24.89 -6.23
N ALA A 431 11.15 23.62 -5.92
CA ALA A 431 12.43 23.18 -5.35
C ALA A 431 13.59 23.42 -6.32
N ARG A 432 13.43 23.05 -7.59
CA ARG A 432 14.44 23.24 -8.63
C ARG A 432 14.78 24.71 -8.80
N TYR A 433 13.78 25.58 -8.96
CA TYR A 433 13.98 27.02 -9.08
C TYR A 433 14.71 27.62 -7.88
N LYS A 434 14.34 27.26 -6.65
CA LYS A 434 15.06 27.73 -5.45
C LYS A 434 16.49 27.22 -5.34
N ASN A 435 16.79 26.06 -5.92
CA ASN A 435 18.12 25.44 -5.83
C ASN A 435 19.08 25.89 -6.93
N THR A 436 18.58 26.15 -8.14
CA THR A 436 19.41 26.46 -9.32
C THR A 436 19.21 27.88 -9.87
N GLY A 437 18.15 28.58 -9.44
CA GLY A 437 17.73 29.86 -10.01
C GLY A 437 17.16 29.77 -11.43
N LYS A 438 17.08 28.57 -12.03
CA LYS A 438 16.65 28.35 -13.42
C LYS A 438 15.79 27.09 -13.56
N LEU A 439 14.70 27.20 -14.32
CA LEU A 439 13.82 26.07 -14.68
C LEU A 439 14.27 25.45 -16.02
N GLN A 440 15.52 24.99 -16.10
CA GLN A 440 15.98 24.29 -17.30
C GLN A 440 15.49 22.85 -17.27
N LEU A 441 14.70 22.47 -18.28
CA LEU A 441 14.24 21.12 -18.51
C LEU A 441 14.96 20.52 -19.71
N THR A 442 15.34 19.26 -19.60
CA THR A 442 15.74 18.46 -20.75
C THR A 442 14.54 18.23 -21.69
N LYS A 443 14.80 17.93 -22.96
CA LYS A 443 13.73 17.65 -23.94
C LYS A 443 12.80 16.51 -23.49
N SER A 444 13.35 15.49 -22.83
CA SER A 444 12.58 14.37 -22.27
C SER A 444 11.70 14.79 -21.09
N GLU A 445 12.21 15.63 -20.19
CA GLU A 445 11.40 16.16 -19.07
C GLU A 445 10.27 17.06 -19.59
N LEU A 446 10.54 17.87 -20.63
CA LEU A 446 9.53 18.72 -21.24
C LEU A 446 8.42 17.89 -21.91
N LEU A 447 8.77 16.84 -22.64
CA LEU A 447 7.80 15.93 -23.25
C LEU A 447 6.94 15.25 -22.18
N LEU A 448 7.55 14.76 -21.10
CA LEU A 448 6.82 14.10 -20.03
C LEU A 448 5.90 15.07 -19.28
N LEU A 449 6.36 16.31 -19.04
CA LEU A 449 5.52 17.36 -18.48
C LEU A 449 4.33 17.68 -19.39
N ALA A 450 4.54 17.77 -20.71
CA ALA A 450 3.46 18.02 -21.66
C ALA A 450 2.41 16.89 -21.63
N ILE A 451 2.86 15.63 -21.55
CA ILE A 451 1.96 14.47 -21.42
C ILE A 451 1.15 14.56 -20.11
N ILE A 452 1.81 14.83 -18.97
CA ILE A 452 1.13 14.97 -17.67
C ILE A 452 0.10 16.12 -17.72
N LEU A 453 0.44 17.26 -18.31
CA LEU A 453 -0.47 18.40 -18.44
C LEU A 453 -1.66 18.09 -19.34
N LEU A 454 -1.45 17.38 -20.46
CA LEU A 454 -2.54 16.94 -21.34
C LEU A 454 -3.50 15.99 -20.62
N LEU A 455 -2.94 15.01 -19.90
CA LEU A 455 -3.73 14.08 -19.08
C LEU A 455 -4.45 14.82 -17.95
N PHE A 456 -3.83 15.84 -17.36
CA PHE A 456 -4.44 16.66 -16.31
C PHE A 456 -5.64 17.45 -16.83
N VAL A 457 -5.51 18.09 -18.00
CA VAL A 457 -6.63 18.79 -18.64
C VAL A 457 -7.77 17.82 -18.96
N GLY A 458 -7.44 16.64 -19.49
CA GLY A 458 -8.41 15.57 -19.72
C GLY A 458 -9.09 15.12 -18.43
N ALA A 459 -8.33 14.92 -17.35
CA ALA A 459 -8.85 14.51 -16.05
C ALA A 459 -9.81 15.55 -15.45
N ILE A 460 -9.44 16.83 -15.49
CA ILE A 460 -10.30 17.92 -15.00
C ILE A 460 -11.57 18.04 -15.85
N TYR A 461 -11.47 17.89 -17.17
CA TYR A 461 -12.64 17.89 -18.04
C TYR A 461 -13.60 16.77 -17.65
N THR A 462 -13.12 15.53 -17.54
CA THR A 462 -13.94 14.37 -17.15
C THR A 462 -14.60 14.57 -15.79
N LEU A 463 -13.85 15.06 -14.78
CA LEU A 463 -14.33 15.32 -13.43
C LEU A 463 -15.40 16.42 -13.35
N ILE A 464 -15.43 17.37 -14.29
CA ILE A 464 -16.44 18.43 -14.35
C ILE A 464 -17.69 17.97 -15.10
N THR A 465 -17.54 17.05 -16.05
CA THR A 465 -18.65 16.55 -16.90
C THR A 465 -19.41 15.36 -16.32
N GLN A 466 -18.87 14.69 -15.29
CA GLN A 466 -19.53 13.66 -14.49
C GLN A 466 -20.20 14.30 -13.27
#